data_AF-A0A7Y3GFK5-F1
#
_entry.id   AF-A0A7Y3GFK5-F1
#
_cell.length_a   1.000
_cell.length_b   1.000
_cell.length_c   1.000
_cell.angle_alpha   90.00
_cell.angle_beta   90.00
_cell.angle_gamma   90.00
#
_symmetry.space_group_name_H-M   'P 1'
#
loop_
_entity.id
_entity.type
_entity.pdbx_description
1 polymer ?
#
loop_
_entity_poly.entity_id
_entity_poly.type
_entity_poly.pdbx_seq_one_letter_code
_entity_poly.pdbx_strand_id
1 'polypeptide(L)'
;MFHNAGTEPIEWQALDDFFGNISPWPILRHVVANAWQLRNKDGRTARHRVTFDDEQSAAAEMKERARTLGAELVGITHVTDESLFAGHSVPYTHAISLGLSMDREEMAHVPQQRAAVEVLRVYRAISRTAIRLARQIRSLGWPARAYGNPNSTDVLHIPLAVSAGLGQLGKHGSMISKEFGSNVRLAAVLTT
;
A
#
# COMPACT_ATOMS: atom_id res chain seq x y z
N MET A 1 11.47 -9.09 0.46
CA MET A 1 11.74 -8.48 -0.86
C MET A 1 12.70 -7.34 -0.63
N PHE A 2 13.84 -7.40 -1.31
CA PHE A 2 14.83 -6.35 -1.27
C PHE A 2 14.33 -5.26 -2.23
N HIS A 3 13.80 -4.16 -1.72
CA HIS A 3 13.35 -3.06 -2.57
C HIS A 3 14.22 -1.85 -2.31
N ASN A 4 14.69 -1.24 -3.40
CA ASN A 4 15.42 0.02 -3.37
C ASN A 4 14.43 1.18 -3.41
N ALA A 5 14.61 2.14 -2.50
CA ALA A 5 13.90 3.41 -2.49
C ALA A 5 14.57 4.46 -3.41
N GLY A 6 15.85 4.29 -3.70
CA GLY A 6 16.69 5.24 -4.44
C GLY A 6 16.97 4.85 -5.89
N THR A 7 17.62 5.76 -6.61
CA THR A 7 18.14 5.56 -7.97
C THR A 7 19.55 4.98 -8.00
N GLU A 8 20.20 4.82 -6.85
CA GLU A 8 21.55 4.28 -6.75
C GLU A 8 21.55 2.75 -6.89
N PRO A 9 22.50 2.18 -7.64
CA PRO A 9 22.59 0.73 -7.76
C PRO A 9 22.96 0.09 -6.41
N ILE A 10 22.14 -0.88 -5.98
CA ILE A 10 22.33 -1.62 -4.73
C ILE A 10 23.26 -2.82 -4.95
N GLU A 11 24.04 -3.18 -3.93
CA GLU A 11 25.01 -4.29 -4.00
C GLU A 11 24.38 -5.62 -4.44
N TRP A 12 23.10 -5.82 -4.14
CA TRP A 12 22.32 -7.01 -4.52
C TRP A 12 21.39 -6.77 -5.72
N GLN A 13 21.61 -5.74 -6.53
CA GLN A 13 20.78 -5.47 -7.72
C GLN A 13 20.80 -6.63 -8.70
N ALA A 14 21.97 -7.24 -8.92
CA ALA A 14 22.10 -8.44 -9.73
C ALA A 14 21.26 -9.62 -9.19
N LEU A 15 21.04 -9.69 -7.87
CA LEU A 15 20.21 -10.69 -7.24
C LEU A 15 18.72 -10.42 -7.48
N ASP A 16 18.30 -9.15 -7.37
CA ASP A 16 16.92 -8.73 -7.66
C ASP A 16 16.57 -8.95 -9.13
N ASP A 17 17.47 -8.59 -10.05
CA ASP A 17 17.36 -8.86 -11.49
C ASP A 17 17.30 -10.36 -11.78
N PHE A 18 18.14 -11.16 -11.13
CA PHE A 18 18.13 -12.61 -11.27
C PHE A 18 16.78 -13.20 -10.84
N PHE A 19 16.26 -12.81 -9.66
CA PHE A 19 14.94 -13.27 -9.19
C PHE A 19 13.79 -12.80 -10.09
N GLY A 20 13.90 -11.60 -10.66
CA GLY A 20 12.97 -11.11 -11.69
C GLY A 20 13.00 -11.98 -12.94
N ASN A 21 14.18 -12.37 -13.42
CA ASN A 21 14.37 -13.13 -14.66
C ASN A 21 13.98 -14.61 -14.55
N ILE A 22 14.09 -15.22 -13.36
CA ILE A 22 13.68 -16.61 -13.14
C ILE A 22 12.19 -16.75 -12.75
N SER A 23 11.47 -15.63 -12.63
CA SER A 23 10.06 -15.65 -12.22
C SER A 23 9.18 -16.32 -13.28
N PRO A 24 8.37 -17.33 -12.92
CA PRO A 24 7.43 -17.97 -13.84
C PRO A 24 6.52 -16.96 -14.56
N TRP A 25 6.15 -17.25 -15.82
CA TRP A 25 5.28 -16.39 -16.63
C TRP A 25 3.99 -15.92 -15.94
N PRO A 26 3.27 -16.78 -15.17
CA PRO A 26 2.10 -16.34 -14.42
C PRO A 26 2.38 -15.30 -13.32
N ILE A 27 3.61 -15.22 -12.82
CA ILE A 27 4.06 -14.20 -11.84
C ILE A 27 4.37 -12.90 -12.57
N LEU A 28 5.13 -12.99 -13.68
CA LEU A 28 5.53 -11.82 -14.48
C LEU A 28 4.34 -10.98 -14.96
N ARG A 29 3.25 -11.61 -15.41
CA ARG A 29 2.02 -10.88 -15.81
C ARG A 29 1.42 -10.03 -14.68
N HIS A 30 1.52 -10.49 -13.43
CA HIS A 30 1.00 -9.73 -12.28
C HIS A 30 1.91 -8.55 -11.97
N VAL A 31 3.22 -8.76 -12.02
CA VAL A 31 4.24 -7.71 -11.81
C VAL A 31 4.09 -6.59 -12.84
N VAL A 32 4.07 -6.92 -14.14
CA VAL A 32 3.94 -5.94 -15.23
C VAL A 32 2.64 -5.15 -15.10
N ALA A 33 1.52 -5.85 -14.86
CA ALA A 33 0.24 -5.18 -14.74
C ALA A 33 0.13 -4.30 -13.48
N ASN A 34 0.82 -4.69 -12.39
CA ASN A 34 0.89 -3.89 -11.18
C ASN A 34 1.77 -2.63 -11.37
N ALA A 35 2.93 -2.77 -12.02
CA ALA A 35 3.76 -1.64 -12.40
C ALA A 35 3.00 -0.65 -13.31
N TRP A 36 2.27 -1.16 -14.30
CA TRP A 36 1.48 -0.33 -15.20
C TRP A 36 0.36 0.44 -14.49
N GLN A 37 -0.35 -0.14 -13.52
CA GLN A 37 -1.40 0.62 -12.81
C GLN A 37 -0.83 1.72 -11.91
N LEU A 38 0.38 1.53 -11.35
CA LEU A 38 1.05 2.50 -10.48
C LEU A 38 1.41 3.81 -11.17
N ARG A 39 1.38 3.89 -12.51
CA ARG A 39 1.47 5.18 -13.23
C ARG A 39 0.38 6.18 -12.83
N ASN A 40 -0.72 5.69 -12.26
CA ASN A 40 -1.84 6.51 -11.78
C ASN A 40 -1.79 6.79 -10.27
N LYS A 41 -0.68 6.45 -9.59
CA LYS A 41 -0.53 6.62 -8.14
C LYS A 41 -0.65 8.09 -7.71
N ASP A 42 -0.24 8.99 -8.58
CA ASP A 42 -0.28 10.43 -8.38
C ASP A 42 -1.09 11.11 -9.51
N GLY A 43 -1.35 12.40 -9.40
CA GLY A 43 -1.99 13.17 -10.45
C GLY A 43 -2.44 14.56 -10.03
N ARG A 44 -3.16 15.24 -10.93
CA ARG A 44 -3.66 16.60 -10.66
C ARG A 44 -4.79 16.59 -9.63
N THR A 45 -4.74 17.56 -8.74
CA THR A 45 -5.81 17.87 -7.77
C THR A 45 -6.83 18.81 -8.41
N ALA A 46 -8.12 18.60 -8.11
CA ALA A 46 -9.20 19.48 -8.57
C ALA A 46 -9.02 20.90 -7.99
N ARG A 47 -9.45 21.92 -8.74
CA ARG A 47 -9.33 23.33 -8.32
C ARG A 47 -10.29 23.67 -7.19
N HIS A 48 -11.49 23.11 -7.23
CA HIS A 48 -12.49 23.31 -6.20
C HIS A 48 -12.26 22.30 -5.07
N ARG A 49 -12.15 22.81 -3.84
CA ARG A 49 -11.96 22.00 -2.65
C ARG A 49 -13.28 21.84 -1.93
N VAL A 50 -13.67 20.58 -1.75
CA VAL A 50 -14.79 20.20 -0.89
C VAL A 50 -14.37 20.43 0.55
N THR A 51 -15.17 21.20 1.27
CA THR A 51 -15.03 21.42 2.71
C THR A 51 -15.75 20.32 3.47
N PHE A 52 -15.12 19.85 4.54
CA PHE A 52 -15.75 18.95 5.50
C PHE A 52 -16.09 19.76 6.75
N ASP A 53 -17.17 19.40 7.43
CA ASP A 53 -17.62 20.09 8.63
C ASP A 53 -16.60 19.92 9.78
N ASP A 54 -16.04 18.72 9.91
CA ASP A 54 -15.02 18.37 10.89
C ASP A 54 -14.11 17.23 10.37
N GLU A 55 -12.99 17.01 11.06
CA GLU A 55 -12.00 15.98 10.70
C GLU A 55 -12.53 14.54 10.88
N GLN A 56 -13.39 14.30 11.87
CA GLN A 56 -13.96 12.99 12.14
C GLN A 56 -14.92 12.57 11.01
N SER A 57 -15.72 13.51 10.50
CA SER A 57 -16.62 13.35 9.37
C SER A 57 -15.84 13.07 8.09
N ALA A 58 -14.77 13.82 7.83
CA ALA A 58 -13.85 13.54 6.72
C ALA A 58 -13.22 12.14 6.84
N ALA A 59 -12.73 11.78 8.03
CA ALA A 59 -12.13 10.48 8.30
C ALA A 59 -13.13 9.33 8.12
N ALA A 60 -14.38 9.49 8.55
CA ALA A 60 -15.44 8.51 8.39
C ALA A 60 -15.77 8.30 6.91
N GLU A 61 -15.93 9.39 6.14
CA GLU A 61 -16.18 9.32 4.70
C GLU A 61 -15.03 8.63 3.96
N MET A 62 -13.77 8.98 4.27
CA MET A 62 -12.62 8.36 3.61
C MET A 62 -12.49 6.87 3.94
N LYS A 63 -12.79 6.47 5.19
CA LYS A 63 -12.86 5.06 5.58
C LYS A 63 -13.93 4.31 4.80
N GLU A 64 -15.10 4.91 4.64
CA GLU A 64 -16.21 4.29 3.92
C GLU A 64 -15.93 4.12 2.42
N ARG A 65 -15.37 5.16 1.79
CA ARG A 65 -14.89 5.10 0.40
C ARG A 65 -13.86 3.99 0.22
N ALA A 66 -12.90 3.89 1.13
CA ALA A 66 -11.87 2.85 1.07
C ALA A 66 -12.44 1.43 1.17
N ARG A 67 -13.41 1.21 2.07
CA ARG A 67 -14.12 -0.07 2.20
C ARG A 67 -14.94 -0.41 0.95
N THR A 68 -15.68 0.56 0.43
CA THR A 68 -16.44 0.40 -0.83
C THR A 68 -15.55 0.03 -2.01
N LEU A 69 -14.31 0.54 -2.02
CA LEU A 69 -13.30 0.21 -3.03
C LEU A 69 -12.59 -1.14 -2.80
N GLY A 70 -12.92 -1.85 -1.73
CA GLY A 70 -12.47 -3.22 -1.45
C GLY A 70 -11.37 -3.37 -0.40
N ALA A 71 -11.06 -2.35 0.41
CA ALA A 71 -10.19 -2.53 1.57
C ALA A 71 -10.96 -3.18 2.73
N GLU A 72 -10.37 -4.20 3.37
CA GLU A 72 -10.97 -4.88 4.53
C GLU A 72 -10.55 -4.23 5.85
N LEU A 73 -9.32 -3.72 5.90
CA LEU A 73 -8.81 -2.93 7.02
C LEU A 73 -8.57 -1.50 6.55
N VAL A 74 -9.05 -0.53 7.33
CA VAL A 74 -8.83 0.89 7.05
C VAL A 74 -8.57 1.66 8.34
N GLY A 75 -7.46 2.37 8.39
CA GLY A 75 -7.04 3.20 9.51
C GLY A 75 -6.47 4.51 9.00
N ILE A 76 -6.52 5.54 9.83
CA ILE A 76 -5.99 6.87 9.49
C ILE A 76 -5.05 7.28 10.62
N THR A 77 -3.90 7.83 10.27
CA THR A 77 -2.88 8.30 11.21
C THR A 77 -2.12 9.48 10.61
N HIS A 78 -1.29 10.14 11.42
CA HIS A 78 -0.36 11.15 10.93
C HIS A 78 0.87 10.50 10.30
N VAL A 79 1.42 11.16 9.28
CA VAL A 79 2.74 10.81 8.75
C VAL A 79 3.78 11.26 9.76
N THR A 80 4.58 10.31 10.26
CA THR A 80 5.70 10.56 11.18
C THR A 80 7.03 10.24 10.50
N ASP A 81 8.14 10.76 11.02
CA ASP A 81 9.48 10.46 10.49
C ASP A 81 9.80 8.95 10.54
N GLU A 82 9.30 8.25 11.56
CA GLU A 82 9.42 6.78 11.68
C GLU A 82 8.68 6.01 10.58
N SER A 83 7.73 6.66 9.90
CA SER A 83 7.00 6.09 8.78
C SER A 83 7.65 6.33 7.42
N LEU A 84 8.79 7.03 7.37
CA LEU A 84 9.51 7.37 6.15
C LEU A 84 10.83 6.60 6.06
N PHE A 85 11.28 6.34 4.84
CA PHE A 85 12.65 5.85 4.64
C PHE A 85 13.67 6.96 4.97
N ALA A 86 14.85 6.57 5.46
CA ALA A 86 15.91 7.52 5.76
C ALA A 86 16.22 8.41 4.54
N GLY A 87 16.34 9.72 4.77
CA GLY A 87 16.59 10.71 3.71
C GLY A 87 15.38 11.07 2.85
N HIS A 88 14.19 10.50 3.10
CA HIS A 88 12.98 10.81 2.36
C HIS A 88 12.09 11.78 3.14
N SER A 89 11.40 12.65 2.41
CA SER A 89 10.36 13.53 2.95
C SER A 89 9.17 13.56 2.00
N VAL A 90 7.98 13.75 2.56
CA VAL A 90 6.74 13.78 1.80
C VAL A 90 5.92 15.01 2.17
N PRO A 91 5.24 15.68 1.22
CA PRO A 91 4.47 16.90 1.48
C PRO A 91 3.04 16.59 1.98
N TYR A 92 2.89 15.57 2.84
CA TYR A 92 1.60 15.08 3.31
C TYR A 92 1.63 14.88 4.83
N THR A 93 0.53 15.21 5.48
CA THR A 93 0.38 15.19 6.95
C THR A 93 -0.37 13.96 7.45
N HIS A 94 -1.22 13.38 6.60
CA HIS A 94 -2.10 12.26 6.93
C HIS A 94 -1.82 11.05 6.04
N ALA A 95 -1.95 9.87 6.63
CA ALA A 95 -1.87 8.59 5.95
C ALA A 95 -3.13 7.76 6.21
N ILE A 96 -3.78 7.32 5.14
CA ILE A 96 -4.85 6.33 5.16
C ILE A 96 -4.21 4.97 4.87
N SER A 97 -4.06 4.16 5.90
CA SER A 97 -3.52 2.80 5.79
C SER A 97 -4.64 1.82 5.42
N LEU A 98 -4.36 0.98 4.43
CA LEU A 98 -5.30 0.03 3.84
C LEU A 98 -4.76 -1.39 3.99
N GLY A 99 -5.63 -2.35 4.30
CA GLY A 99 -5.30 -3.77 4.34
C GLY A 99 -6.31 -4.63 3.58
N LEU A 100 -5.79 -5.68 2.96
CA LEU A 100 -6.58 -6.73 2.30
C LEU A 100 -6.00 -8.09 2.66
N SER A 101 -6.85 -9.03 3.06
CA SER A 101 -6.46 -10.39 3.40
C SER A 101 -6.13 -11.21 2.15
N MET A 102 -5.30 -12.24 2.35
CA MET A 102 -5.04 -13.28 1.36
C MET A 102 -5.96 -14.47 1.59
N ASP A 103 -6.25 -15.23 0.54
CA ASP A 103 -6.96 -16.49 0.64
C ASP A 103 -6.20 -17.50 1.52
N ARG A 104 -6.84 -17.98 2.59
CA ARG A 104 -6.18 -18.87 3.56
C ARG A 104 -5.86 -20.25 2.98
N GLU A 105 -6.67 -20.75 2.06
CA GLU A 105 -6.44 -22.05 1.43
C GLU A 105 -5.20 -21.98 0.53
N GLU A 106 -5.09 -20.93 -0.28
CA GLU A 106 -3.91 -20.69 -1.10
C GLU A 106 -2.65 -20.54 -0.25
N MET A 107 -2.74 -19.79 0.85
CA MET A 107 -1.60 -19.55 1.73
C MET A 107 -1.17 -20.77 2.54
N ALA A 108 -2.03 -21.79 2.71
CA ALA A 108 -1.64 -23.06 3.33
C ALA A 108 -0.62 -23.86 2.49
N HIS A 109 -0.41 -23.47 1.22
CA HIS A 109 0.48 -24.14 0.29
C HIS A 109 1.86 -23.47 0.16
N VAL A 110 2.19 -22.47 1.00
CA VAL A 110 3.54 -21.89 1.03
C VAL A 110 4.58 -23.01 1.24
N PRO A 111 5.68 -23.06 0.47
CA PRO A 111 6.19 -22.05 -0.47
C PRO A 111 5.85 -22.28 -1.96
N GLN A 112 4.81 -23.04 -2.29
CA GLN A 112 4.45 -23.36 -3.68
C GLN A 112 3.98 -22.14 -4.49
N GLN A 113 4.03 -22.26 -5.82
CA GLN A 113 3.70 -21.18 -6.76
C GLN A 113 2.29 -20.59 -6.57
N ARG A 114 1.30 -21.41 -6.18
CA ARG A 114 -0.10 -20.95 -5.98
C ARG A 114 -0.20 -19.87 -4.88
N ALA A 115 0.51 -20.06 -3.77
CA ALA A 115 0.58 -19.07 -2.70
C ALA A 115 1.27 -17.77 -3.16
N ALA A 116 2.31 -17.88 -3.99
CA ALA A 116 2.98 -16.70 -4.55
C ALA A 116 2.06 -15.90 -5.51
N VAL A 117 1.24 -16.59 -6.31
CA VAL A 117 0.24 -15.96 -7.17
C VAL A 117 -0.80 -15.21 -6.31
N GLU A 118 -1.24 -15.81 -5.21
CA GLU A 118 -2.18 -15.17 -4.29
C GLU A 118 -1.62 -13.89 -3.67
N VAL A 119 -0.38 -13.94 -3.19
CA VAL A 119 0.33 -12.76 -2.66
C VAL A 119 0.34 -11.61 -3.68
N LEU A 120 0.66 -11.90 -4.95
CA LEU A 120 0.70 -10.89 -6.02
C LEU A 120 -0.70 -10.40 -6.43
N ARG A 121 -1.71 -11.27 -6.40
CA ARG A 121 -3.11 -10.89 -6.63
C ARG A 121 -3.52 -9.83 -5.61
N VAL A 122 -3.27 -10.07 -4.33
CA VAL A 122 -3.63 -9.14 -3.25
C VAL A 122 -2.85 -7.84 -3.35
N TYR A 123 -1.53 -7.87 -3.57
CA TYR A 123 -0.74 -6.65 -3.79
C TYR A 123 -1.32 -5.79 -4.91
N ARG A 124 -1.69 -6.40 -6.04
CA ARG A 124 -2.30 -5.69 -7.16
C ARG A 124 -3.67 -5.12 -6.80
N ALA A 125 -4.50 -5.87 -6.08
CA ALA A 125 -5.83 -5.46 -5.68
C ALA A 125 -5.79 -4.28 -4.71
N ILE A 126 -5.02 -4.37 -3.62
CA ILE A 126 -4.94 -3.30 -2.61
C ILE A 126 -4.28 -2.04 -3.16
N SER A 127 -3.29 -2.18 -4.06
CA SER A 127 -2.69 -1.04 -4.77
C SER A 127 -3.71 -0.34 -5.68
N ARG A 128 -4.60 -1.09 -6.35
CA ARG A 128 -5.67 -0.52 -7.17
C ARG A 128 -6.68 0.24 -6.30
N THR A 129 -7.02 -0.30 -5.13
CA THR A 129 -7.88 0.38 -4.14
C THR A 129 -7.26 1.70 -3.70
N ALA A 130 -5.96 1.70 -3.33
CA ALA A 130 -5.23 2.92 -2.98
C ALA A 130 -5.22 3.96 -4.11
N ILE A 131 -4.94 3.55 -5.35
CA ILE A 131 -4.94 4.44 -6.53
C ILE A 131 -6.32 5.08 -6.75
N ARG A 132 -7.38 4.29 -6.65
CA ARG A 132 -8.76 4.78 -6.81
C ARG A 132 -9.13 5.76 -5.70
N LEU A 133 -8.78 5.45 -4.46
CA LEU A 133 -9.02 6.33 -3.32
C LEU A 133 -8.25 7.65 -3.46
N ALA A 134 -6.96 7.60 -3.78
CA ALA A 134 -6.15 8.80 -4.01
C ALA A 134 -6.74 9.67 -5.13
N ARG A 135 -7.25 9.06 -6.21
CA ARG A 135 -7.96 9.78 -7.27
C ARG A 135 -9.24 10.45 -6.77
N GLN A 136 -10.03 9.77 -5.93
CA GLN A 136 -11.23 10.35 -5.33
C GLN A 136 -10.88 11.54 -4.44
N ILE A 137 -9.87 11.42 -3.58
CA ILE A 137 -9.41 12.53 -2.72
C ILE A 137 -8.96 13.73 -3.57
N ARG A 138 -8.18 13.48 -4.64
CA ARG A 138 -7.80 14.53 -5.59
C ARG A 138 -8.99 15.17 -6.30
N SER A 139 -10.04 14.40 -6.60
CA SER A 139 -11.27 14.94 -7.20
C SER A 139 -12.06 15.84 -6.24
N LEU A 140 -11.88 15.66 -4.92
CA LEU A 140 -12.43 16.52 -3.87
C LEU A 140 -11.57 17.78 -3.63
N GLY A 141 -10.47 17.96 -4.37
CA GLY A 141 -9.59 19.13 -4.26
C GLY A 141 -8.51 19.04 -3.17
N TRP A 142 -8.23 17.82 -2.68
CA TRP A 142 -7.19 17.54 -1.70
C TRP A 142 -6.02 16.78 -2.35
N PRO A 143 -4.75 17.26 -2.24
CA PRO A 143 -3.61 16.54 -2.77
C PRO A 143 -3.47 15.17 -2.13
N ALA A 144 -3.38 14.12 -2.95
CA ALA A 144 -3.19 12.77 -2.44
C ALA A 144 -2.39 11.89 -3.39
N ARG A 145 -1.59 10.98 -2.82
CA ARG A 145 -0.76 10.01 -3.55
C ARG A 145 -0.92 8.62 -2.97
N ALA A 146 -1.08 7.64 -3.86
CA ALA A 146 -1.16 6.23 -3.49
C ALA A 146 0.24 5.61 -3.37
N TYR A 147 0.39 4.73 -2.39
CA TYR A 147 1.59 3.95 -2.12
C TYR A 147 1.20 2.48 -2.06
N GLY A 148 1.76 1.68 -2.95
CA GLY A 148 1.53 0.25 -3.02
C GLY A 148 2.79 -0.44 -3.55
N ASN A 149 2.93 -1.73 -3.25
CA ASN A 149 4.05 -2.52 -3.72
C ASN A 149 4.10 -2.54 -5.26
N PRO A 150 5.29 -2.53 -5.92
CA PRO A 150 6.62 -2.41 -5.33
C PRO A 150 7.07 -0.95 -5.08
N ASN A 151 6.34 0.04 -5.59
CA ASN A 151 6.79 1.44 -5.66
C ASN A 151 6.55 2.25 -4.36
N SER A 152 6.59 1.59 -3.22
CA SER A 152 6.53 2.27 -1.92
C SER A 152 7.96 2.56 -1.45
N THR A 153 8.57 3.54 -2.11
CA THR A 153 9.98 3.94 -1.91
C THR A 153 10.13 4.97 -0.80
N ASP A 154 9.09 5.76 -0.55
CA ASP A 154 9.20 6.91 0.35
C ASP A 154 8.69 6.59 1.77
N VAL A 155 7.86 5.54 1.91
CA VAL A 155 7.11 5.23 3.14
C VAL A 155 7.21 3.77 3.57
N LEU A 156 7.14 3.55 4.88
CA LEU A 156 7.10 2.25 5.53
C LEU A 156 5.65 1.88 5.89
N HIS A 157 5.09 0.86 5.23
CA HIS A 157 3.69 0.47 5.43
C HIS A 157 3.36 -0.07 6.83
N ILE A 158 4.26 -0.81 7.46
CA ILE A 158 3.99 -1.44 8.77
C ILE A 158 3.87 -0.38 9.88
N PRO A 159 4.81 0.59 10.04
CA PRO A 159 4.65 1.69 10.98
C PRO A 159 3.33 2.45 10.78
N LEU A 160 2.99 2.82 9.55
CA LEU A 160 1.71 3.48 9.24
C LEU A 160 0.50 2.66 9.69
N ALA A 161 0.49 1.36 9.40
CA ALA A 161 -0.62 0.49 9.74
C ALA A 161 -0.77 0.28 11.26
N VAL A 162 0.35 0.15 11.99
CA VAL A 162 0.36 0.04 13.45
C VAL A 162 -0.12 1.35 14.09
N SER A 163 0.42 2.50 13.67
CA SER A 163 -0.01 3.82 14.17
C SER A 163 -1.46 4.16 13.81
N ALA A 164 -1.99 3.57 12.74
CA ALA A 164 -3.40 3.66 12.35
C ALA A 164 -4.31 2.65 13.07
N GLY A 165 -3.77 1.82 13.97
CA GLY A 165 -4.52 0.87 14.79
C GLY A 165 -4.96 -0.41 14.07
N LEU A 166 -4.32 -0.77 12.95
CA LEU A 166 -4.72 -1.96 12.16
C LEU A 166 -4.17 -3.28 12.72
N GLY A 167 -3.22 -3.22 13.64
CA GLY A 167 -2.58 -4.40 14.21
C GLY A 167 -1.32 -4.04 14.98
N GLN A 168 -0.55 -5.06 15.36
CA GLN A 168 0.72 -4.92 16.06
C GLN A 168 1.86 -5.60 15.29
N LEU A 169 3.09 -5.12 15.49
CA LEU A 169 4.27 -5.75 14.90
C LEU A 169 4.54 -7.11 15.57
N GLY A 170 4.55 -8.18 14.78
CA GLY A 170 4.95 -9.50 15.23
C GLY A 170 6.47 -9.67 15.22
N LYS A 171 7.01 -10.58 16.05
CA LYS A 171 8.44 -10.92 16.09
C LYS A 171 9.00 -11.41 14.75
N HIS A 172 8.15 -11.93 13.87
CA HIS A 172 8.50 -12.35 12.51
C HIS A 172 8.64 -11.18 11.52
N GLY A 173 8.48 -9.93 11.96
CA GLY A 173 8.66 -8.74 11.13
C GLY A 173 7.45 -8.35 10.26
N SER A 174 6.28 -8.97 10.47
CA SER A 174 5.03 -8.58 9.79
C SER A 174 4.00 -8.09 10.82
N MET A 175 3.06 -7.26 10.36
CA MET A 175 1.92 -6.87 11.17
C MET A 175 0.99 -8.07 11.42
N ILE A 176 0.44 -8.18 12.63
CA ILE A 176 -0.62 -9.11 13.02
C ILE A 176 -1.87 -8.28 13.30
N SER A 177 -2.90 -8.42 12.47
CA SER A 177 -4.22 -7.83 12.75
C SER A 177 -5.09 -8.77 13.58
N LYS A 178 -6.12 -8.23 14.22
CA LYS A 178 -7.04 -9.01 15.06
C LYS A 178 -7.86 -10.00 14.23
N GLU A 179 -8.33 -9.58 13.07
CA GLU A 179 -9.26 -10.33 12.21
C GLU A 179 -8.55 -11.38 11.35
N PHE A 180 -7.35 -11.05 10.86
CA PHE A 180 -6.68 -11.83 9.82
C PHE A 180 -5.32 -12.39 10.23
N GLY A 181 -4.79 -11.98 11.40
CA GLY A 181 -3.43 -12.31 11.80
C GLY A 181 -2.41 -11.66 10.87
N SER A 182 -1.35 -12.38 10.51
CA SER A 182 -0.33 -11.91 9.56
C SER A 182 -0.71 -12.07 8.08
N ASN A 183 -1.92 -12.56 7.80
CA ASN A 183 -2.38 -12.93 6.47
C ASN A 183 -2.95 -11.74 5.67
N VAL A 184 -2.25 -10.62 5.67
CA VAL A 184 -2.69 -9.36 5.03
C VAL A 184 -1.59 -8.74 4.18
N ARG A 185 -2.00 -7.93 3.20
CA ARG A 185 -1.13 -7.00 2.47
C ARG A 185 -1.62 -5.58 2.62
N LEU A 186 -0.65 -4.67 2.70
CA LEU A 186 -0.87 -3.27 3.02
C LEU A 186 -0.68 -2.39 1.77
N ALA A 187 -1.41 -1.29 1.75
CA ALA A 187 -1.14 -0.12 0.92
C ALA A 187 -1.43 1.14 1.75
N ALA A 188 -1.05 2.31 1.26
CA ALA A 188 -1.36 3.58 1.90
C ALA A 188 -1.77 4.64 0.88
N VAL A 189 -2.53 5.62 1.33
CA VAL A 189 -2.75 6.87 0.61
C VAL A 189 -2.34 8.01 1.53
N LEU A 190 -1.39 8.84 1.09
CA LEU A 190 -1.01 10.02 1.83
C LEU A 190 -1.76 11.23 1.28
N THR A 191 -2.20 12.12 2.19
CA THR A 191 -2.96 13.34 1.89
C THR A 191 -2.62 14.44 2.90
N THR A 192 -3.03 15.67 2.60
CA THR A 192 -2.98 16.81 3.54
C THR A 192 -4.22 16.85 4.41
#